data_AF-A0A7I7RT49-F1
#
_entry.id   AF-A0A7I7RT49-F1
#
_cell.length_a   1.000
_cell.length_b   1.000
_cell.length_c   1.000
_cell.angle_alpha   90.00
_cell.angle_beta   90.00
_cell.angle_gamma   90.00
#
_symmetry.space_group_name_H-M   'P 1'
#
loop_
_entity.id
_entity.type
_entity.pdbx_description
1 polymer ?
#
loop_
_entity_poly.entity_id
_entity_poly.type
_entity_poly.pdbx_seq_one_letter_code
_entity_poly.pdbx_strand_id
1 'polypeptide(L)'
;MTRIGQLLLVTAALALWGASRLTWVTLESADGLGQPRTTTLSGATWSAAMVPVALLLAAAALAPLAVRGWALRAVAVLLAVVSAGLGYLAISLWVVPDVAAYAASAVDLPVHALVGSDRQYVGAILTLLAAVMTLVAAVLLLRSAKQPRVTSTKYAAPAARREEAARELAAESGDEKLNERLIWDALDEGRDPTTDHTEGR
;
A
#
# COMPACT_ATOMS: atom_id res chain seq x y z
N MET A 1 -1.65 13.60 1.33
CA MET A 1 -1.16 12.31 0.78
C MET A 1 -1.83 11.11 1.42
N THR A 2 -1.94 11.03 2.75
CA THR A 2 -2.59 9.90 3.45
C THR A 2 -4.02 9.63 3.00
N ARG A 3 -4.89 10.65 2.87
CA ARG A 3 -6.28 10.43 2.42
C ARG A 3 -6.41 9.81 1.01
N ILE A 4 -5.51 10.18 0.10
CA ILE A 4 -5.47 9.60 -1.25
C ILE A 4 -5.07 8.11 -1.17
N GLY A 5 -4.08 7.78 -0.34
CA GLY A 5 -3.69 6.40 -0.08
C GLY A 5 -4.82 5.56 0.54
N GLN A 6 -5.61 6.14 1.45
CA GLN A 6 -6.78 5.47 2.03
C GLN A 6 -7.87 5.19 0.99
N LEU A 7 -8.19 6.17 0.15
CA LEU A 7 -9.14 5.99 -0.94
C LEU A 7 -8.68 4.89 -1.92
N LEU A 8 -7.40 4.91 -2.30
CA LEU A 8 -6.79 3.86 -3.13
C LEU A 8 -6.96 2.46 -2.52
N LEU A 9 -6.73 2.31 -1.21
CA LEU A 9 -6.89 1.02 -0.52
C LEU A 9 -8.34 0.55 -0.47
N VAL A 10 -9.29 1.46 -0.23
CA VAL A 10 -10.72 1.13 -0.25
C VAL A 10 -11.17 0.71 -1.64
N THR A 11 -10.77 1.46 -2.68
CA THR A 11 -11.09 1.10 -4.06
C THR A 11 -10.44 -0.22 -4.47
N ALA A 12 -9.18 -0.47 -4.06
CA ALA A 12 -8.51 -1.75 -4.29
C ALA A 12 -9.22 -2.91 -3.58
N ALA A 13 -9.69 -2.72 -2.35
CA ALA A 13 -10.46 -3.71 -1.60
C ALA A 13 -11.79 -4.05 -2.31
N LEU A 14 -12.52 -3.03 -2.78
CA LEU A 14 -13.77 -3.21 -3.53
C LEU A 14 -13.53 -3.90 -4.87
N ALA A 15 -12.47 -3.52 -5.59
CA ALA A 15 -12.08 -4.17 -6.84
C ALA A 15 -11.74 -5.64 -6.62
N LEU A 16 -10.97 -5.96 -5.58
CA LEU A 16 -10.58 -7.34 -5.25
C LEU A 16 -11.80 -8.18 -4.81
N TRP A 17 -12.71 -7.58 -4.04
CA TRP A 17 -13.97 -8.22 -3.67
C TRP A 17 -14.84 -8.50 -4.90
N GLY A 18 -14.98 -7.54 -5.82
CA GLY A 18 -15.65 -7.75 -7.10
C GLY A 18 -15.02 -8.86 -7.91
N ALA A 19 -13.69 -8.86 -8.03
CA ALA A 19 -12.93 -9.90 -8.73
C ALA A 19 -13.15 -11.30 -8.14
N SER A 20 -13.36 -11.41 -6.82
CA SER A 20 -13.64 -12.69 -6.16
C SER A 20 -15.00 -13.29 -6.57
N ARG A 21 -15.96 -12.45 -6.97
CA ARG A 21 -17.31 -12.89 -7.39
C ARG A 21 -17.41 -13.20 -8.89
N LEU A 22 -16.47 -12.73 -9.69
CA LEU A 22 -16.45 -12.97 -11.13
C LEU A 22 -16.05 -14.42 -11.44
N THR A 23 -16.54 -14.92 -12.57
CA THR A 23 -16.10 -16.19 -13.15
C THR A 23 -14.72 -16.01 -13.76
N TRP A 24 -13.77 -16.86 -13.38
CA TRP A 24 -12.39 -16.84 -13.87
C TRP A 24 -12.14 -17.94 -14.89
N VAL A 25 -12.76 -19.11 -14.68
CA VAL A 25 -12.59 -20.28 -15.53
C VAL A 25 -13.94 -20.96 -15.69
N THR A 26 -14.27 -21.35 -16.92
CA THR A 26 -15.40 -22.23 -17.21
C THR A 26 -14.84 -23.59 -17.63
N LEU A 27 -15.26 -24.65 -16.95
CA LEU A 27 -14.89 -26.02 -17.26
C LEU A 27 -16.04 -26.70 -17.99
N GLU A 28 -15.71 -27.39 -19.07
CA GLU A 28 -16.60 -28.34 -19.72
C GLU A 28 -16.17 -29.75 -19.36
N SER A 29 -17.05 -30.50 -18.71
CA SER A 29 -16.83 -31.91 -18.38
C SER A 29 -17.83 -32.78 -19.11
N ALA A 30 -17.36 -33.87 -19.71
CA ALA A 30 -18.20 -34.96 -20.22
C ALA A 30 -17.66 -36.28 -19.69
N ASP A 31 -18.51 -37.01 -18.98
CA ASP A 31 -18.21 -38.30 -18.35
C ASP A 31 -18.48 -39.49 -19.30
N GLY A 32 -18.97 -39.23 -20.51
CA GLY A 32 -19.32 -40.25 -21.50
C GLY A 32 -20.61 -41.02 -21.20
N LEU A 33 -21.28 -40.74 -20.08
CA LEU A 33 -22.55 -41.35 -19.66
C LEU A 33 -23.72 -40.36 -19.73
N GLY A 34 -23.45 -39.05 -19.74
CA GLY A 34 -24.47 -38.00 -19.81
C GLY A 34 -24.16 -36.90 -20.84
N GLN A 35 -25.03 -35.89 -20.87
CA GLN A 35 -24.80 -34.67 -21.65
C GLN A 35 -23.64 -33.85 -21.03
N PRO A 36 -22.83 -33.17 -21.85
CA PRO A 36 -21.73 -32.35 -21.37
C PRO A 36 -22.24 -31.29 -20.38
N ARG A 37 -21.54 -31.15 -19.25
CA ARG A 37 -21.90 -30.23 -18.17
C ARG A 37 -20.89 -29.10 -18.06
N THR A 38 -21.38 -27.86 -18.07
CA THR A 38 -20.57 -26.66 -17.86
C THR A 38 -20.55 -26.31 -16.38
N THR A 39 -19.35 -26.24 -15.78
CA THR A 39 -19.15 -25.82 -14.39
C THR A 39 -18.32 -24.53 -14.36
N THR A 40 -18.86 -23.48 -13.75
CA THR A 40 -18.17 -22.18 -13.64
C THR A 40 -17.43 -22.06 -12.32
N LEU A 41 -16.15 -21.71 -12.37
CA LEU A 41 -15.32 -21.40 -11.21
C LEU A 41 -15.24 -19.88 -10.99
N SER A 42 -15.67 -19.45 -9.81
CA SER A 42 -15.50 -18.08 -9.34
C SER A 42 -14.07 -17.79 -8.88
N GLY A 43 -13.67 -16.52 -8.82
CA GLY A 43 -12.38 -16.11 -8.25
C GLY A 43 -12.20 -16.55 -6.79
N ALA A 44 -13.26 -16.55 -5.99
CA ALA A 44 -13.23 -17.02 -4.60
C ALA A 44 -12.93 -18.52 -4.47
N THR A 45 -13.42 -19.33 -5.41
CA THR A 45 -13.10 -20.76 -5.50
C THR A 45 -11.69 -21.01 -6.05
N TRP A 46 -11.21 -20.13 -6.94
CA TRP A 46 -9.85 -20.18 -7.48
C TRP A 46 -8.79 -19.84 -6.41
N SER A 47 -9.05 -18.83 -5.58
CA SER A 47 -8.15 -18.48 -4.48
C SER A 47 -8.92 -18.05 -3.24
N ALA A 48 -8.87 -18.91 -2.22
CA ALA A 48 -9.44 -18.63 -0.90
C ALA A 48 -8.84 -17.36 -0.25
N ALA A 49 -7.69 -16.87 -0.72
CA ALA A 49 -7.02 -15.68 -0.20
C ALA A 49 -7.68 -14.37 -0.67
N MET A 50 -8.48 -14.34 -1.74
CA MET A 50 -9.02 -13.08 -2.27
C MET A 50 -9.88 -12.30 -1.27
N VAL A 51 -10.77 -13.00 -0.56
CA VAL A 51 -11.68 -12.36 0.41
C VAL A 51 -10.93 -11.88 1.66
N PRO A 52 -10.07 -12.69 2.32
CA PRO A 52 -9.24 -12.21 3.42
C PRO A 52 -8.35 -11.03 3.05
N VAL A 53 -7.74 -11.04 1.85
CA VAL A 53 -6.88 -9.93 1.40
C VAL A 53 -7.70 -8.67 1.17
N ALA A 54 -8.92 -8.77 0.62
CA ALA A 54 -9.80 -7.61 0.46
C ALA A 54 -10.14 -6.98 1.82
N LEU A 55 -10.43 -7.80 2.83
CA LEU A 55 -10.68 -7.33 4.20
C LEU A 55 -9.42 -6.70 4.82
N LEU A 56 -8.24 -7.29 4.58
CA LEU A 56 -6.96 -6.73 5.02
C LEU A 56 -6.70 -5.35 4.41
N LEU A 57 -6.97 -5.16 3.11
CA LEU A 57 -6.81 -3.87 2.44
C LEU A 57 -7.78 -2.82 3.01
N ALA A 58 -9.03 -3.22 3.26
CA ALA A 58 -10.02 -2.35 3.90
C ALA A 58 -9.58 -1.93 5.31
N ALA A 59 -9.07 -2.87 6.12
CA ALA A 59 -8.54 -2.58 7.45
C ALA A 59 -7.28 -1.69 7.39
N ALA A 60 -6.39 -1.93 6.44
CA ALA A 60 -5.17 -1.14 6.26
C ALA A 60 -5.45 0.32 5.88
N ALA A 61 -6.60 0.61 5.26
CA ALA A 61 -7.03 1.99 5.01
C ALA A 61 -7.20 2.79 6.33
N LEU A 62 -7.46 2.13 7.45
CA LEU A 62 -7.58 2.77 8.76
C LEU A 62 -6.24 2.89 9.50
N ALA A 63 -5.21 2.14 9.10
CA ALA A 63 -3.91 2.11 9.77
C ALA A 63 -3.28 3.51 10.01
N PRO A 64 -3.34 4.47 9.07
CA PRO A 64 -2.76 5.81 9.29
C PRO A 64 -3.40 6.61 10.44
N LEU A 65 -4.60 6.21 10.88
CA LEU A 65 -5.28 6.82 12.03
C LEU A 65 -4.74 6.25 13.36
N ALA A 66 -4.37 4.97 13.38
CA ALA A 66 -3.96 4.26 14.58
C ALA A 66 -2.45 4.35 14.84
N VAL A 67 -1.61 4.20 13.80
CA VAL A 67 -0.15 4.04 13.94
C VAL A 67 0.64 5.15 13.26
N ARG A 68 1.84 5.45 13.79
CA ARG A 68 2.76 6.48 13.30
C ARG A 68 4.19 5.97 13.23
N GLY A 69 5.02 6.68 12.47
CA GLY A 69 6.46 6.42 12.39
C GLY A 69 6.79 5.02 11.86
N TRP A 70 7.56 4.25 12.63
CA TRP A 70 8.07 2.94 12.25
C TRP A 70 6.97 1.90 12.00
N ALA A 71 5.90 1.90 12.81
CA ALA A 71 4.78 0.97 12.63
C ALA A 71 4.06 1.20 11.29
N LEU A 72 3.94 2.46 10.85
CA LEU A 72 3.35 2.78 9.54
C LEU A 72 4.25 2.30 8.38
N ARG A 73 5.57 2.27 8.58
CA ARG A 73 6.52 1.68 7.61
C ARG A 73 6.34 0.17 7.51
N ALA A 74 6.18 -0.52 8.64
CA ALA A 74 5.93 -1.96 8.66
C ALA A 74 4.63 -2.31 7.91
N VAL A 75 3.54 -1.55 8.14
CA VAL A 75 2.28 -1.72 7.38
C VAL A 75 2.49 -1.49 5.88
N ALA A 76 3.23 -0.45 5.49
CA ALA A 76 3.52 -0.19 4.08
C ALA A 76 4.31 -1.34 3.43
N VAL A 77 5.30 -1.90 4.12
CA VAL A 77 6.07 -3.06 3.64
C VAL A 77 5.18 -4.29 3.51
N LEU A 78 4.32 -4.56 4.50
CA LEU A 78 3.34 -5.65 4.44
C LEU A 78 2.43 -5.51 3.21
N LEU A 79 1.89 -4.31 2.97
CA LEU A 79 1.06 -4.04 1.80
C LEU A 79 1.80 -4.24 0.47
N ALA A 80 3.10 -3.92 0.42
CA ALA A 80 3.92 -4.18 -0.77
C ALA A 80 4.08 -5.69 -1.03
N VAL A 81 4.27 -6.49 0.03
CA VAL A 81 4.31 -7.96 -0.09
C VAL A 81 2.96 -8.52 -0.55
N VAL A 82 1.85 -8.03 0.03
CA VAL A 82 0.50 -8.41 -0.39
C VAL A 82 0.27 -8.05 -1.86
N SER A 83 0.69 -6.87 -2.29
CA SER A 83 0.61 -6.46 -3.70
C SER A 83 1.39 -7.39 -4.62
N ALA A 84 2.58 -7.85 -4.22
CA ALA A 84 3.35 -8.80 -5.01
C ALA A 84 2.62 -10.14 -5.14
N GLY A 85 2.00 -10.63 -4.06
CA GLY A 85 1.16 -11.84 -4.09
C GLY A 85 -0.06 -11.71 -5.01
N LEU A 86 -0.75 -10.56 -4.99
CA LEU A 86 -1.86 -10.29 -5.91
C LEU A 86 -1.40 -10.21 -7.37
N GLY A 87 -0.26 -9.56 -7.64
CA GLY A 87 0.33 -9.52 -8.97
C GLY A 87 0.69 -10.91 -9.48
N TYR A 88 1.31 -11.73 -8.63
CA TYR A 88 1.59 -13.14 -8.95
C TYR A 88 0.32 -13.92 -9.30
N LEU A 89 -0.73 -13.78 -8.49
CA LEU A 89 -2.02 -14.47 -8.72
C LEU A 89 -2.68 -14.03 -10.04
N ALA A 90 -2.61 -12.74 -10.39
CA ALA A 90 -3.14 -12.23 -11.64
C ALA A 90 -2.35 -12.75 -12.85
N ILE A 91 -1.01 -12.69 -12.76
CA ILE A 91 -0.12 -13.04 -13.86
C ILE A 91 -0.10 -14.55 -14.11
N SER A 92 -0.20 -15.36 -13.06
CA SER A 92 -0.20 -16.82 -13.19
C SER A 92 -1.35 -17.34 -14.06
N LEU A 93 -2.51 -16.67 -14.09
CA LEU A 93 -3.62 -17.06 -14.96
C LEU A 93 -3.30 -16.90 -16.46
N TRP A 94 -2.44 -15.93 -16.82
CA TRP A 94 -1.96 -15.77 -18.21
C TRP A 94 -0.86 -16.76 -18.54
N VAL A 95 0.10 -16.93 -17.63
CA VAL A 95 1.35 -17.66 -17.91
C VAL A 95 1.17 -19.18 -17.83
N VAL A 96 0.33 -19.68 -16.93
CA VAL A 96 0.18 -21.12 -16.72
C VAL A 96 -0.50 -21.75 -17.95
N PRO A 97 0.14 -22.72 -18.63
CA PRO A 97 -0.46 -23.38 -19.78
C PRO A 97 -1.57 -24.36 -19.35
N ASP A 98 -1.44 -24.97 -18.16
CA ASP A 98 -2.31 -26.05 -17.69
C ASP A 98 -3.30 -25.61 -16.60
N VAL A 99 -4.05 -24.55 -16.90
CA VAL A 99 -5.10 -24.01 -16.01
C VAL A 99 -6.19 -25.06 -15.71
N ALA A 100 -6.42 -25.96 -16.65
CA ALA A 100 -7.40 -27.02 -16.58
C ALA A 100 -7.11 -28.03 -15.45
N ALA A 101 -5.85 -28.44 -15.27
CA ALA A 101 -5.45 -29.36 -14.20
C ALA A 101 -5.60 -28.74 -12.80
N TYR A 102 -5.20 -27.48 -12.64
CA TYR A 102 -5.38 -26.75 -11.38
C TYR A 102 -6.88 -26.54 -11.07
N ALA A 103 -7.66 -26.13 -12.07
CA ALA A 103 -9.10 -25.94 -11.93
C ALA A 103 -9.84 -27.24 -11.56
N ALA A 104 -9.45 -28.37 -12.17
CA ALA A 104 -10.00 -29.68 -11.84
C ALA A 104 -9.69 -30.07 -10.39
N SER A 105 -8.45 -29.84 -9.93
CA SER A 105 -8.07 -30.08 -8.53
C SER A 105 -8.82 -29.17 -7.54
N ALA A 106 -9.17 -27.94 -7.94
CA ALA A 106 -9.90 -27.00 -7.10
C ALA A 106 -11.38 -27.38 -6.89
N VAL A 107 -11.95 -28.18 -7.80
CA VAL A 107 -13.36 -28.67 -7.73
C VAL A 107 -13.42 -30.18 -7.46
N ASP A 108 -12.28 -30.83 -7.21
CA ASP A 108 -12.17 -32.27 -7.01
C ASP A 108 -12.79 -33.09 -8.17
N LEU A 109 -12.62 -32.58 -9.40
CA LEU A 109 -13.10 -33.23 -10.62
C LEU A 109 -12.01 -34.15 -11.19
N PRO A 110 -12.36 -35.39 -11.59
CA PRO A 110 -11.41 -36.29 -12.23
C PRO A 110 -10.94 -35.71 -13.58
N VAL A 111 -9.64 -35.51 -13.71
CA VAL A 111 -8.97 -34.87 -14.88
C VAL A 111 -9.29 -35.53 -16.23
N HIS A 112 -9.68 -36.82 -16.24
CA HIS A 112 -10.02 -37.54 -17.48
C HIS A 112 -11.42 -37.20 -18.03
N ALA A 113 -12.29 -36.57 -17.24
CA ALA A 113 -13.63 -36.14 -17.68
C ALA A 113 -13.63 -34.71 -18.25
N LEU A 114 -12.48 -34.06 -18.32
CA LEU A 114 -12.32 -32.67 -18.76
C LEU A 114 -12.21 -32.60 -20.28
N VAL A 115 -13.13 -31.89 -20.92
CA VAL A 115 -13.22 -31.80 -22.40
C VAL A 115 -12.70 -30.45 -22.90
N GLY A 116 -12.82 -29.41 -22.08
CA GLY A 116 -12.33 -28.07 -22.42
C GLY A 116 -12.29 -27.13 -21.23
N SER A 117 -11.45 -26.10 -21.33
CA SER A 117 -11.37 -25.01 -20.35
C SER A 117 -11.35 -23.68 -21.06
N ASP A 118 -12.26 -22.78 -20.71
CA ASP A 118 -12.26 -21.41 -21.20
C ASP A 118 -11.82 -20.44 -20.10
N ARG A 119 -10.99 -19.45 -20.46
CA ARG A 119 -10.35 -18.51 -19.53
C ARG A 119 -11.02 -17.15 -19.62
N GLN A 120 -11.49 -16.67 -18.47
CA GLN A 120 -12.14 -15.37 -18.35
C GLN A 120 -11.20 -14.39 -17.65
N TYR A 121 -10.56 -13.52 -18.44
CA TYR A 121 -9.48 -12.64 -17.95
C TYR A 121 -9.97 -11.41 -17.17
N VAL A 122 -11.27 -11.10 -17.18
CA VAL A 122 -11.82 -9.90 -16.52
C VAL A 122 -11.46 -9.87 -15.03
N GLY A 123 -11.58 -11.02 -14.36
CA GLY A 123 -11.19 -11.16 -12.96
C GLY A 123 -9.71 -10.89 -12.72
N ALA A 124 -8.83 -11.46 -13.56
CA ALA A 124 -7.37 -11.27 -13.46
C ALA A 124 -6.91 -9.84 -13.76
N ILE A 125 -7.57 -9.15 -14.70
CA ILE A 125 -7.27 -7.73 -14.97
C ILE A 125 -7.63 -6.88 -13.74
N LEU A 126 -8.78 -7.16 -13.11
CA LEU A 126 -9.24 -6.41 -11.94
C LEU A 126 -8.34 -6.65 -10.72
N THR A 127 -7.84 -7.87 -10.52
CA THR A 127 -6.86 -8.16 -9.46
C THR A 127 -5.52 -7.49 -9.71
N LEU A 128 -5.05 -7.44 -10.96
CA LEU A 128 -3.83 -6.73 -11.32
C LEU A 128 -3.97 -5.23 -11.04
N LEU A 129 -5.10 -4.62 -11.40
CA LEU A 129 -5.38 -3.22 -11.09
C LEU A 129 -5.39 -2.97 -9.57
N ALA A 130 -6.04 -3.85 -8.81
CA ALA A 130 -6.05 -3.77 -7.35
C ALA A 130 -4.64 -3.90 -6.75
N ALA A 131 -3.77 -4.76 -7.33
CA ALA A 131 -2.37 -4.87 -6.93
C ALA A 131 -1.63 -3.55 -7.16
N VAL A 132 -1.74 -2.96 -8.35
CA VAL A 132 -1.11 -1.66 -8.66
C VAL A 132 -1.59 -0.56 -7.71
N MET A 133 -2.90 -0.47 -7.46
CA MET A 133 -3.45 0.50 -6.52
C MET A 133 -2.93 0.30 -5.09
N THR A 134 -2.80 -0.95 -4.65
CA THR A 134 -2.23 -1.31 -3.34
C THR A 134 -0.76 -0.90 -3.24
N LEU A 135 0.03 -1.15 -4.29
CA LEU A 135 1.43 -0.75 -4.34
C LEU A 135 1.59 0.78 -4.25
N VAL A 136 0.79 1.52 -5.04
CA VAL A 136 0.81 2.99 -5.00
C VAL A 136 0.42 3.49 -3.60
N ALA A 137 -0.60 2.91 -2.98
CA ALA A 137 -0.98 3.25 -1.61
C ALA A 137 0.16 2.96 -0.61
N ALA A 138 0.82 1.80 -0.71
CA ALA A 138 1.96 1.45 0.14
C ALA A 138 3.10 2.49 0.02
N VAL A 139 3.44 2.91 -1.20
CA VAL A 139 4.45 3.95 -1.45
C VAL A 139 4.03 5.29 -0.85
N LEU A 140 2.76 5.70 -1.00
CA LEU A 140 2.24 6.94 -0.41
C LEU A 140 2.30 6.91 1.13
N LEU A 141 1.97 5.76 1.75
CA LEU A 141 2.09 5.58 3.19
C LEU A 141 3.54 5.66 3.65
N LEU A 142 4.46 5.00 2.94
CA LEU A 142 5.89 5.06 3.26
C LEU A 142 6.46 6.49 3.15
N ARG A 143 6.04 7.26 2.15
CA ARG A 143 6.40 8.68 2.01
C ARG A 143 5.85 9.51 3.17
N SER A 144 4.58 9.29 3.55
CA SER A 144 3.97 10.00 4.67
C SER A 144 4.63 9.67 6.02
N ALA A 145 5.20 8.47 6.18
CA ALA A 145 5.95 8.06 7.36
C ALA A 145 7.38 8.64 7.43
N LYS A 146 7.87 9.27 6.35
CA LYS A 146 9.18 9.94 6.30
C LYS A 146 9.10 11.44 6.54
N GLN A 147 7.96 12.06 6.22
CA GLN A 147 7.80 13.50 6.41
C GLN A 147 7.47 13.81 7.88
N PRO A 148 8.27 14.65 8.57
CA PRO A 148 7.81 15.26 9.81
C PRO A 148 6.54 16.03 9.47
N ARG A 149 5.49 15.85 10.29
CA ARG A 149 4.23 16.54 10.06
C ARG A 149 4.51 18.04 10.22
N VAL A 150 4.41 18.81 9.14
CA VAL A 150 4.33 20.27 9.22
C VAL A 150 3.03 20.58 9.94
N THR A 151 3.12 20.70 11.26
CA THR A 151 2.02 21.23 12.06
C THR A 151 1.83 22.67 11.63
N SER A 152 0.60 23.04 11.26
CA SER A 152 0.24 24.45 11.08
C SER A 152 0.70 25.19 12.34
N THR A 153 1.66 26.10 12.19
CA THR A 153 2.26 26.90 13.26
C THR A 153 1.22 27.65 14.09
N LYS A 154 0.02 27.83 13.54
CA LYS A 154 -1.14 28.46 14.19
C LYS A 154 -1.65 27.75 15.45
N TYR A 155 -1.36 26.45 15.63
CA TYR A 155 -1.77 25.69 16.82
C TYR A 155 -0.66 24.79 17.40
N ALA A 156 0.61 25.10 17.08
CA ALA A 156 1.74 24.36 17.61
C ALA A 156 1.95 24.69 19.11
N ALA A 157 1.93 23.66 19.97
CA ALA A 157 2.26 23.79 21.37
C ALA A 157 3.65 24.45 21.53
N PRO A 158 3.89 25.31 22.52
CA PRO A 158 5.17 26.02 22.66
C PRO A 158 6.40 25.10 22.70
N ALA A 159 6.26 23.90 23.26
CA ALA A 159 7.32 22.88 23.27
C ALA A 159 7.65 22.34 21.87
N ALA A 160 6.65 22.12 21.02
CA ALA A 160 6.86 21.68 19.64
C ALA A 160 7.55 22.75 18.80
N ARG A 161 7.25 24.05 19.04
CA ARG A 161 7.97 25.16 18.41
C ARG A 161 9.44 25.21 18.80
N ARG A 162 9.79 24.91 20.05
CA ARG A 162 11.18 24.87 20.53
C ARG A 162 11.97 23.72 19.92
N GLU A 163 11.36 22.54 19.79
CA GLU A 163 12.01 21.40 19.14
C GLU A 163 12.21 21.61 17.63
N GLU A 164 11.25 22.26 16.97
CA GLU A 164 11.36 22.63 15.54
C GLU A 164 12.45 23.68 15.34
N ALA A 165 12.47 24.76 16.14
CA ALA A 165 13.51 25.78 16.10
C ALA A 165 14.90 25.19 16.40
N ALA A 166 15.02 24.31 17.40
CA ALA A 166 16.28 23.64 17.71
C ALA A 166 16.77 22.72 16.58
N ARG A 167 15.86 22.08 15.84
CA ARG A 167 16.20 21.28 14.65
C ARG A 167 16.59 22.14 13.45
N GLU A 168 15.96 23.29 13.25
CA GLU A 168 16.35 24.27 12.24
C GLU A 168 17.74 24.84 12.54
N LEU A 169 18.00 25.24 13.80
CA LEU A 169 19.31 25.67 14.28
C LEU A 169 20.40 24.61 14.06
N ALA A 170 20.09 23.33 14.30
CA ALA A 170 21.02 22.22 14.08
C ALA A 170 21.23 21.85 12.60
N ALA A 171 20.27 22.18 11.73
CA ALA A 171 20.36 21.98 10.29
C ALA A 171 21.05 23.14 9.57
N GLU A 172 20.92 24.37 10.09
CA GLU A 172 21.55 25.59 9.58
C GLU A 172 23.00 25.78 10.09
N SER A 173 23.50 24.92 10.98
CA SER A 173 24.89 25.01 11.49
C SER A 173 25.98 24.66 10.45
N GLY A 174 25.59 24.40 9.20
CA GLY A 174 26.46 23.89 8.14
C GLY A 174 26.67 24.81 6.93
N ASP A 175 26.02 25.97 6.83
CA ASP A 175 26.34 26.91 5.75
C ASP A 175 26.02 28.36 6.12
N GLU A 176 26.94 29.21 5.67
CA GLU A 176 27.18 30.58 6.03
C GLU A 176 26.07 31.53 5.53
N LYS A 177 25.22 32.00 6.44
CA LYS A 177 24.60 33.34 6.45
C LYS A 177 23.86 33.54 7.77
N LEU A 178 24.47 34.27 8.69
CA LEU A 178 23.79 34.83 9.86
C LEU A 178 22.51 35.55 9.41
N ASN A 179 21.36 34.89 9.59
CA ASN A 179 20.07 35.43 9.26
C ASN A 179 19.79 36.62 10.18
N GLU A 180 19.34 37.74 9.63
CA GLU A 180 19.06 38.98 10.37
C GLU A 180 18.14 38.74 11.57
N ARG A 181 17.18 37.81 11.46
CA ARG A 181 16.33 37.39 12.58
C ARG A 181 17.08 36.75 13.74
N LEU A 182 18.14 35.98 13.45
CA LEU A 182 18.97 35.34 14.46
C LEU A 182 19.81 36.36 15.22
N ILE A 183 20.22 37.45 14.56
CA ILE A 183 20.93 38.58 15.17
C ILE A 183 19.99 39.36 16.10
N TRP A 184 18.75 39.60 15.68
CA TRP A 184 17.75 40.28 16.52
C TRP A 184 17.30 39.44 17.72
N ASP A 185 17.16 38.12 17.56
CA ASP A 185 16.84 37.21 18.68
C ASP A 185 17.98 37.15 19.71
N ALA A 186 19.24 37.13 19.25
CA ALA A 186 20.40 37.19 20.14
C ALA A 186 20.46 38.51 20.94
N LEU A 187 20.04 39.63 20.32
CA LEU A 187 19.93 40.93 21.01
C LEU A 187 18.85 40.92 22.11
N ASP A 188 17.68 40.33 21.83
CA ASP A 188 16.59 40.21 22.80
C ASP A 188 16.94 39.25 23.96
N GLU A 189 17.80 38.25 23.69
CA GLU A 189 18.39 37.37 24.72
C GLU A 189 19.55 38.02 25.50
N GLY A 190 19.94 39.25 25.16
CA GLY A 190 21.04 39.97 25.80
C GLY A 190 22.44 39.40 25.48
N ARG A 191 22.55 38.58 24.43
CA ARG A 191 23.84 38.11 23.90
C ARG A 191 24.32 39.07 22.82
N ASP A 192 25.24 39.94 23.22
CA ASP A 192 25.88 40.90 22.34
C ASP A 192 27.03 40.24 21.54
N PRO A 193 26.90 40.08 20.21
CA PRO A 193 27.96 39.49 19.38
C PRO A 193 29.19 40.39 19.21
N THR A 194 29.22 41.60 19.79
CA THR A 194 30.40 42.49 19.78
C THR A 194 31.42 42.18 20.88
N THR A 195 31.09 41.33 21.86
CA THR A 195 31.99 41.02 22.98
C THR A 195 32.96 39.87 22.74
N ASP A 196 32.77 39.06 21.68
CA ASP A 196 33.62 37.89 21.38
C ASP A 196 34.98 38.25 20.73
N HIS A 197 35.37 39.53 20.69
CA HIS A 197 36.64 39.95 20.08
C HIS A 197 37.50 40.92 20.90
N THR A 198 37.34 40.99 22.23
CA THR A 198 38.22 41.79 23.10
C THR A 198 38.77 41.01 24.30
N GLU A 199 39.19 39.76 24.09
CA GLU A 199 40.21 39.13 24.93
C GLU A 199 41.38 38.70 24.04
N GLY A 200 42.44 39.51 24.00
CA GLY A 200 43.71 39.07 23.44
C GLY A 200 44.59 40.15 22.81
N ARG A 201 45.25 40.91 23.71
CA ARG A 201 46.66 41.33 23.65
C ARG A 201 46.94 42.83 23.56
#